data_AF-A0A250KRA9-F1
#
_entry.id   AF-A0A250KRA9-F1
#
_cell.length_a   1.000
_cell.length_b   1.000
_cell.length_c   1.000
_cell.angle_alpha   90.00
_cell.angle_beta   90.00
_cell.angle_gamma   90.00
#
_symmetry.space_group_name_H-M   'P 1'
#
loop_
_entity.id
_entity.type
_entity.pdbx_description
1 polymer ?
#
loop_
_entity_poly.entity_id
_entity_poly.type
_entity_poly.pdbx_seq_one_letter_code
_entity_poly.pdbx_strand_id
1 'polypeptide(L)'
;MKKTILSVAVASTVSGSVVAADFGKQVERLLNAESYRYFGVVKPLTASETVSVPRAHGQTAGDLIKLAKGLTAEIVTRKAGGVSDMITFWPNDTAPTHIISCVEGGRAEIAPGKFNPSVQRIDLSTGRCRNPAARYEWL
;
A
#
# COMPACT_ATOMS: atom_id res chain seq x y z
N MET A 1 62.15 -15.18 -51.68
CA MET A 1 61.64 -13.80 -51.67
C MET A 1 61.04 -13.50 -50.30
N LYS A 2 61.61 -12.51 -49.59
CA LYS A 2 61.14 -12.02 -48.28
C LYS A 2 59.82 -11.25 -48.47
N LYS A 3 58.81 -11.50 -47.65
CA LYS A 3 57.66 -10.61 -47.47
C LYS A 3 57.43 -10.38 -45.99
N THR A 4 57.96 -9.26 -45.51
CA THR A 4 57.51 -8.58 -44.29
C THR A 4 56.14 -7.96 -44.57
N ILE A 5 55.20 -7.97 -43.61
CA ILE A 5 54.12 -6.97 -43.35
C ILE A 5 53.41 -7.45 -42.06
N LEU A 6 53.72 -6.86 -40.91
CA LEU A 6 53.08 -5.71 -40.24
C LEU A 6 51.79 -6.09 -39.47
N SER A 7 51.93 -6.18 -38.15
CA SER A 7 50.83 -6.32 -37.19
C SER A 7 49.95 -5.06 -37.17
N VAL A 8 48.63 -5.21 -37.11
CA VAL A 8 47.70 -4.15 -36.74
C VAL A 8 46.86 -4.66 -35.56
N ALA A 9 47.14 -4.13 -34.38
CA ALA A 9 46.27 -4.27 -33.21
C ALA A 9 45.20 -3.17 -33.29
N VAL A 10 43.94 -3.56 -33.41
CA VAL A 10 42.80 -2.65 -33.20
C VAL A 10 42.26 -2.92 -31.81
N ALA A 11 42.70 -2.10 -30.85
CA ALA A 11 42.12 -2.05 -29.51
C ALA A 11 40.89 -1.13 -29.54
N SER A 12 39.71 -1.71 -29.75
CA SER A 12 38.44 -1.01 -29.59
C SER A 12 37.99 -1.12 -28.14
N THR A 13 38.45 -0.24 -27.25
CA THR A 13 37.79 -0.05 -25.96
C THR A 13 36.48 0.68 -26.20
N VAL A 14 35.37 -0.06 -26.33
CA VAL A 14 34.04 0.53 -26.23
C VAL A 14 33.82 0.87 -24.76
N SER A 15 34.23 2.07 -24.37
CA SER A 15 33.79 2.68 -23.11
C SER A 15 32.34 3.13 -23.30
N GLY A 16 31.42 2.17 -23.36
CA GLY A 16 30.00 2.43 -23.28
C GLY A 16 29.70 2.86 -21.85
N SER A 17 29.52 4.17 -21.62
CA SER A 17 28.94 4.68 -20.39
C SER A 17 27.57 4.02 -20.22
N VAL A 18 27.48 3.00 -19.36
CA VAL A 18 26.21 2.47 -18.88
C VAL A 18 25.63 3.57 -18.02
N VAL A 19 24.82 4.45 -18.62
CA VAL A 19 23.91 5.30 -17.87
C VAL A 19 22.99 4.32 -17.16
N ALA A 20 23.24 4.09 -15.87
CA ALA A 20 22.37 3.29 -15.04
C ALA A 20 20.95 3.84 -15.23
N ALA A 21 20.06 3.03 -15.79
CA ALA A 21 18.69 3.44 -15.99
C ALA A 21 18.14 3.89 -14.64
N ASP A 22 17.61 5.11 -14.58
CA ASP A 22 16.98 5.63 -13.36
C ASP A 22 15.89 4.64 -12.94
N PHE A 23 16.13 3.97 -11.81
CA PHE A 23 15.23 2.94 -11.28
C PHE A 23 13.83 3.50 -11.05
N GLY A 24 13.72 4.73 -10.53
CA GLY A 24 12.44 5.39 -10.32
C GLY A 24 11.70 5.59 -11.63
N LYS A 25 12.41 6.05 -12.68
CA LYS A 25 11.84 6.21 -14.04
C LYS A 25 11.50 4.88 -14.70
N GLN A 26 12.19 3.80 -14.37
CA GLN A 26 11.83 2.45 -14.83
C GLN A 26 10.55 1.98 -14.14
N VAL A 27 10.44 2.14 -12.82
CA VAL A 27 9.25 1.80 -12.04
C VAL A 27 8.04 2.62 -12.50
N GLU A 28 8.19 3.93 -12.72
CA GLU A 28 7.14 4.79 -13.25
C GLU A 28 6.64 4.30 -14.63
N ARG A 29 7.56 3.92 -15.53
CA ARG A 29 7.20 3.39 -16.84
C ARG A 29 6.47 2.06 -16.73
N LEU A 30 6.92 1.15 -15.86
CA LEU A 30 6.25 -0.12 -15.61
C LEU A 30 4.86 0.08 -15.00
N LEU A 31 4.71 1.00 -14.05
CA LEU A 31 3.42 1.34 -13.47
C LEU A 31 2.47 1.82 -14.58
N ASN A 32 2.90 2.78 -15.40
CA ASN A 32 2.07 3.27 -16.52
C ASN A 32 1.69 2.16 -17.51
N ALA A 33 2.60 1.24 -17.82
CA ALA A 33 2.36 0.16 -18.77
C ALA A 33 1.47 -0.97 -18.22
N GLU A 34 1.57 -1.28 -16.92
CA GLU A 34 1.00 -2.49 -16.33
C GLU A 34 -0.13 -2.22 -15.30
N SER A 35 -0.38 -0.95 -14.97
CA SER A 35 -1.37 -0.55 -13.94
C SER A 35 -2.74 -1.17 -14.14
N TYR A 36 -3.23 -1.19 -15.38
CA TYR A 36 -4.55 -1.75 -15.66
C TYR A 36 -4.56 -3.27 -15.45
N ARG A 37 -3.53 -3.97 -15.92
CA ARG A 37 -3.45 -5.44 -15.85
C ARG A 37 -3.40 -5.94 -14.41
N TYR A 38 -2.65 -5.28 -13.54
CA TYR A 38 -2.45 -5.74 -12.17
C TYR A 38 -3.36 -5.10 -11.14
N PHE A 39 -3.83 -3.88 -11.38
CA PHE A 39 -4.59 -3.11 -10.37
C PHE A 39 -5.93 -2.58 -10.88
N GLY A 40 -6.28 -2.80 -12.15
CA GLY A 40 -7.50 -2.26 -12.75
C GLY A 40 -7.49 -0.72 -12.89
N VAL A 41 -6.34 -0.07 -12.70
CA VAL A 41 -6.21 1.38 -12.76
C VAL A 41 -5.98 1.82 -14.21
N VAL A 42 -6.88 2.66 -14.74
CA VAL A 42 -6.84 3.12 -16.13
C VAL A 42 -5.72 4.12 -16.38
N LYS A 43 -5.53 5.07 -15.46
CA LYS A 43 -4.43 6.03 -15.49
C LYS A 43 -3.93 6.26 -14.07
N PRO A 44 -2.62 6.07 -13.79
CA PRO A 44 -2.07 6.36 -12.47
C PRO A 44 -2.16 7.87 -12.16
N LEU A 45 -1.95 8.21 -10.89
CA LEU A 45 -1.79 9.60 -10.48
C LEU A 45 -0.48 10.16 -11.05
N THR A 46 -0.52 11.40 -11.55
CA THR A 46 0.66 12.11 -12.06
C THR A 46 1.40 12.88 -10.97
N ALA A 47 0.78 13.04 -9.80
CA ALA A 47 1.38 13.69 -8.62
C ALA A 47 0.67 13.24 -7.35
N SER A 48 1.44 13.10 -6.27
CA SER A 48 0.92 12.89 -4.91
C SER A 48 0.08 14.08 -4.44
N GLU A 49 -0.69 13.87 -3.38
CA GLU A 49 -1.29 14.99 -2.64
C GLU A 49 -0.21 15.67 -1.78
N THR A 50 -0.25 16.99 -1.66
CA THR A 50 0.75 17.78 -0.90
C THR A 50 0.18 18.39 0.37
N VAL A 51 -1.13 18.26 0.58
CA VAL A 51 -1.82 18.74 1.78
C VAL A 51 -2.39 17.58 2.59
N SER A 52 -2.46 17.77 3.91
CA SER A 52 -3.12 16.83 4.81
C SER A 52 -4.50 17.37 5.19
N VAL A 53 -5.51 16.50 5.10
CA VAL A 53 -6.89 16.84 5.46
C VAL A 53 -7.20 16.27 6.84
N PRO A 54 -7.49 17.10 7.86
CA PRO A 54 -7.91 16.62 9.17
C PRO A 54 -9.21 15.81 9.07
N ARG A 55 -9.33 14.76 9.90
CA ARG A 55 -10.55 13.97 9.98
C ARG A 55 -11.67 14.80 10.61
N ALA A 56 -12.82 14.82 9.95
CA ALA A 56 -14.04 15.49 10.38
C ALA A 56 -15.27 14.61 10.14
N HIS A 57 -16.36 14.93 10.83
CA HIS A 57 -17.64 14.24 10.64
C HIS A 57 -18.22 14.50 9.24
N GLY A 58 -18.85 13.50 8.64
CA GLY A 58 -19.53 13.63 7.34
C GLY A 58 -18.61 13.55 6.11
N GLN A 59 -17.28 13.54 6.27
CA GLN A 59 -16.36 13.32 5.15
C GLN A 59 -16.55 11.94 4.52
N THR A 60 -16.52 11.91 3.20
CA THR A 60 -16.42 10.69 2.38
C THR A 60 -14.96 10.23 2.28
N ALA A 61 -14.72 9.06 1.67
CA ALA A 61 -13.35 8.61 1.41
C ALA A 61 -12.64 9.50 0.37
N GLY A 62 -13.38 10.02 -0.62
CA GLY A 62 -12.84 10.90 -1.66
C GLY A 62 -12.38 12.26 -1.13
N ASP A 63 -12.95 12.72 -0.02
CA ASP A 63 -12.50 13.95 0.67
C ASP A 63 -11.15 13.77 1.38
N LEU A 64 -10.73 12.52 1.60
CA LEU A 64 -9.57 12.17 2.42
C LEU A 64 -8.42 11.55 1.63
N ILE A 65 -8.72 10.91 0.49
CA ILE A 65 -7.77 10.12 -0.28
C ILE A 65 -7.85 10.53 -1.74
N LYS A 66 -6.72 10.95 -2.30
CA LYS A 66 -6.56 11.16 -3.74
C LYS A 66 -6.47 9.81 -4.43
N LEU A 67 -7.40 9.54 -5.35
CA LEU A 67 -7.48 8.27 -6.08
C LEU A 67 -7.20 8.47 -7.57
N ALA A 68 -6.61 7.44 -8.18
CA ALA A 68 -6.45 7.36 -9.62
C ALA A 68 -7.83 7.27 -10.32
N LYS A 69 -7.90 7.74 -11.58
CA LYS A 69 -9.17 7.75 -12.31
C LYS A 69 -9.73 6.33 -12.50
N GLY A 70 -10.99 6.14 -12.13
CA GLY A 70 -11.70 4.86 -12.21
C GLY A 70 -11.74 4.07 -10.90
N LEU A 71 -11.00 4.50 -9.88
CA LEU A 71 -11.12 3.95 -8.53
C LEU A 71 -12.16 4.70 -7.71
N THR A 72 -12.83 3.97 -6.83
CA THR A 72 -13.67 4.50 -5.76
C THR A 72 -13.15 3.94 -4.43
N ALA A 73 -13.46 4.64 -3.34
CA ALA A 73 -13.16 4.16 -2.00
C ALA A 73 -14.36 4.43 -1.09
N GLU A 74 -14.49 3.59 -0.09
CA GLU A 74 -15.49 3.72 0.96
C GLU A 74 -14.83 3.60 2.33
N ILE A 75 -15.42 4.27 3.31
CA ILE A 75 -14.96 4.19 4.69
C ILE A 75 -15.69 3.05 5.37
N VAL A 76 -14.99 1.94 5.59
CA VAL A 76 -15.54 0.79 6.32
C VAL A 76 -15.87 1.18 7.75
N THR A 77 -14.94 1.83 8.47
CA THR A 77 -15.19 2.27 9.85
C THR A 77 -14.36 3.49 10.25
N ARG A 78 -14.90 4.30 11.16
CA ARG A 78 -14.19 5.36 11.89
C ARG A 78 -14.02 5.02 13.37
N LYS A 79 -14.39 3.80 13.77
CA LYS A 79 -14.47 3.35 15.17
C LYS A 79 -13.33 2.38 15.54
N ALA A 80 -12.41 2.11 14.62
CA ALA A 80 -11.18 1.37 14.93
C ALA A 80 -10.36 2.11 15.98
N GLY A 81 -9.57 1.36 16.75
CA GLY A 81 -8.60 1.92 17.68
C GLY A 81 -7.61 2.81 16.94
N GLY A 82 -7.06 3.79 17.65
CA GLY A 82 -5.97 4.60 17.12
C GLY A 82 -4.77 3.72 16.77
N VAL A 83 -3.98 4.11 15.77
CA VAL A 83 -2.81 3.34 15.32
C VAL A 83 -3.17 1.90 14.87
N SER A 84 -4.35 1.75 14.25
CA SER A 84 -4.73 0.52 13.55
C SER A 84 -3.79 0.33 12.36
N ASP A 85 -3.01 -0.74 12.38
CA ASP A 85 -2.14 -1.18 11.29
C ASP A 85 -2.27 -2.71 11.12
N MET A 86 -1.47 -3.27 10.22
CA MET A 86 -1.37 -4.70 9.89
C MET A 86 -2.75 -5.35 9.78
N ILE A 87 -3.39 -5.13 8.65
CA ILE A 87 -4.73 -5.65 8.37
C ILE A 87 -4.67 -6.95 7.58
N THR A 88 -5.58 -7.86 7.89
CA THR A 88 -5.83 -9.05 7.07
C THR A 88 -7.33 -9.30 6.93
N PHE A 89 -7.72 -9.92 5.83
CA PHE A 89 -9.09 -10.32 5.56
C PHE A 89 -9.38 -11.68 6.20
N TRP A 90 -10.58 -11.83 6.76
CA TRP A 90 -11.01 -13.03 7.47
C TRP A 90 -12.42 -13.46 7.05
N PRO A 91 -12.70 -14.77 6.90
CA PRO A 91 -11.82 -15.92 7.20
C PRO A 91 -10.78 -16.25 6.13
N ASN A 92 -10.86 -15.63 4.96
CA ASN A 92 -9.94 -15.82 3.84
C ASN A 92 -10.05 -14.64 2.86
N ASP A 93 -9.24 -14.66 1.82
CA ASP A 93 -9.16 -13.59 0.81
C ASP A 93 -10.21 -13.71 -0.31
N THR A 94 -10.97 -14.82 -0.38
CA THR A 94 -11.95 -15.04 -1.46
C THR A 94 -13.36 -14.60 -1.10
N ALA A 95 -13.76 -14.77 0.17
CA ALA A 95 -15.05 -14.36 0.68
C ALA A 95 -14.92 -13.82 2.12
N PRO A 96 -14.20 -12.72 2.33
CA PRO A 96 -14.07 -12.15 3.66
C PRO A 96 -15.36 -11.51 4.13
N THR A 97 -15.62 -11.67 5.43
CA THR A 97 -16.71 -10.99 6.14
C THR A 97 -16.16 -9.97 7.13
N HIS A 98 -14.87 -10.05 7.44
CA HIS A 98 -14.22 -9.23 8.45
C HIS A 98 -12.83 -8.78 8.03
N ILE A 99 -12.39 -7.67 8.61
CA ILE A 99 -10.99 -7.28 8.72
C ILE A 99 -10.53 -7.61 10.14
N ILE A 100 -9.38 -8.25 10.25
CA ILE A 100 -8.64 -8.33 11.51
C ILE A 100 -7.54 -7.28 11.45
N SER A 101 -7.52 -6.37 12.43
CA SER A 101 -6.51 -5.31 12.52
C SER A 101 -5.80 -5.35 13.86
N CYS A 102 -4.49 -5.14 13.83
CA CYS A 102 -3.69 -4.89 15.00
C CYS A 102 -3.76 -3.40 15.35
N VAL A 103 -3.97 -3.11 16.63
CA VAL A 103 -3.87 -1.74 17.13
C VAL A 103 -2.51 -1.63 17.79
N GLU A 104 -1.59 -0.97 17.10
CA GLU A 104 -0.19 -0.95 17.49
C GLU A 104 0.03 -0.12 18.76
N GLY A 105 0.65 -0.75 19.75
CA GLY A 105 0.99 -0.13 21.01
C GLY A 105 1.07 -1.14 22.15
N GLY A 106 1.76 -0.76 23.21
CA GLY A 106 1.69 -1.48 24.48
C GLY A 106 0.27 -1.41 25.07
N ARG A 107 0.00 -2.26 26.08
CA ARG A 107 -1.23 -2.14 26.87
C ARG A 107 -1.24 -0.79 27.59
N ALA A 108 -2.22 0.04 27.27
CA ALA A 108 -2.40 1.38 27.79
C ALA A 108 -3.87 1.61 28.17
N GLU A 109 -4.09 2.29 29.28
CA GLU A 109 -5.43 2.74 29.68
C GLU A 109 -5.78 4.01 28.89
N ILE A 110 -6.85 3.94 28.09
CA ILE A 110 -7.30 5.02 27.19
C ILE A 110 -8.52 5.77 27.73
N ALA A 111 -9.16 5.23 28.77
CA ALA A 111 -10.16 5.89 29.61
C ALA A 111 -10.26 5.09 30.92
N PRO A 112 -10.82 5.65 32.02
CA PRO A 112 -10.93 4.93 33.29
C PRO A 112 -11.57 3.54 33.14
N GLY A 113 -10.81 2.49 33.48
CA GLY A 113 -11.21 1.09 33.35
C GLY A 113 -11.21 0.53 31.92
N LYS A 114 -10.74 1.29 30.92
CA LYS A 114 -10.75 0.93 29.50
C LYS A 114 -9.34 0.93 28.93
N PHE A 115 -8.89 -0.25 28.50
CA PHE A 115 -7.62 -0.42 27.81
C PHE A 115 -7.76 -0.30 26.29
N ASN A 116 -6.68 0.06 25.61
CA ASN A 116 -6.61 -0.09 24.16
C ASN A 116 -6.81 -1.56 23.76
N PRO A 117 -7.53 -1.84 22.67
CA PRO A 117 -7.54 -3.17 22.10
C PRO A 117 -6.15 -3.50 21.54
N SER A 118 -5.69 -4.74 21.66
CA SER A 118 -4.49 -5.21 20.95
C SER A 118 -4.83 -5.63 19.51
N VAL A 119 -5.95 -6.35 19.35
CA VAL A 119 -6.48 -6.80 18.06
C VAL A 119 -7.95 -6.42 18.00
N GLN A 120 -8.45 -6.07 16.81
CA GLN A 120 -9.86 -5.82 16.57
C GLN A 120 -10.36 -6.59 15.36
N ARG A 121 -11.57 -7.13 15.49
CA ARG A 121 -12.35 -7.64 14.36
C ARG A 121 -13.33 -6.56 13.91
N ILE A 122 -13.31 -6.23 12.63
CA ILE A 122 -14.15 -5.21 12.01
C ILE A 122 -15.03 -5.90 10.98
N ASP A 123 -16.34 -5.81 11.13
CA ASP A 123 -17.31 -6.34 10.17
C ASP A 123 -17.27 -5.50 8.87
N LEU A 124 -17.08 -6.13 7.72
CA LEU A 124 -16.95 -5.42 6.43
C LEU A 124 -18.25 -4.76 5.98
N SER A 125 -19.40 -5.33 6.32
CA SER A 125 -20.70 -4.84 5.88
C SER A 125 -21.23 -3.69 6.74
N THR A 126 -20.89 -3.69 8.04
CA THR A 126 -21.44 -2.73 9.01
C THR A 126 -20.40 -1.78 9.60
N GLY A 127 -19.11 -2.05 9.40
CA GLY A 127 -18.02 -1.29 10.02
C GLY A 127 -17.90 -1.49 11.53
N ARG A 128 -18.61 -2.46 12.11
CA ARG A 128 -18.67 -2.67 13.55
C ARG A 128 -17.34 -3.25 14.06
N CYS A 129 -16.66 -2.52 14.92
CA CYS A 129 -15.46 -2.99 15.61
C CYS A 129 -15.83 -3.80 16.87
N ARG A 130 -15.17 -4.95 17.04
CA ARG A 130 -15.27 -5.78 18.24
C ARG A 130 -13.87 -6.04 18.77
N ASN A 131 -13.70 -5.81 20.07
CA ASN A 131 -12.51 -6.24 20.78
C ASN A 131 -12.74 -7.72 21.15
N PRO A 132 -11.81 -8.62 20.86
CA PRO A 132 -11.81 -9.96 21.44
C PRO A 132 -11.49 -9.81 22.93
N ALA A 133 -12.49 -9.50 23.73
CA ALA A 133 -12.34 -9.38 25.18
C ALA A 133 -12.39 -10.79 25.80
N ALA A 134 -11.22 -11.31 26.19
CA ALA A 134 -10.97 -12.29 27.26
C ALA A 134 -11.84 -13.56 27.41
N ARG A 135 -12.78 -13.85 26.51
CA ARG A 135 -13.53 -15.11 26.47
C ARG A 135 -13.71 -15.51 25.00
N TYR A 136 -13.51 -16.80 24.76
CA TYR A 136 -13.39 -17.49 23.49
C TYR A 136 -14.62 -17.34 22.58
N GLU A 137 -14.79 -16.19 21.94
CA GLU A 137 -15.73 -16.01 20.81
C GLU A 137 -14.93 -15.78 19.53
N TRP A 138 -14.17 -16.81 19.13
CA TRP A 138 -13.42 -16.85 17.86
C TRP A 138 -14.12 -17.71 16.79
N LEU A 139 -15.35 -18.17 17.05
CA LEU A 139 -16.17 -18.98 16.14
C LEU A 139 -17.56 -18.34 16.01
#